data_AF-A0A0R2TK00-F1
#
_entry.id   AF-A0A0R2TK00-F1
#
_cell.length_a   1.000
_cell.length_b   1.000
_cell.length_c   1.000
_cell.angle_alpha   90.00
_cell.angle_beta   90.00
_cell.angle_gamma   90.00
#
_symmetry.space_group_name_H-M   'P 1'
#
loop_
_entity.id
_entity.type
_entity.pdbx_description
1 polymer ?
#
loop_
_entity_poly.entity_id
_entity_poly.type
_entity_poly.pdbx_seq_one_letter_code
_entity_poly.pdbx_strand_id
1 'polypeptide(L)'
;AAVLSRAEQGMRRKLLQFRLNDPAPTLFHNEAIVRDGVIVDQITSGNYGHALGGAIGLGYVSCLDQSDADLLGSRYEIEIAGKRFEATASIAPMYDPKSTRIRA
;
A
#
# COMPACT_ATOMS: atom_id res chain seq x y z
N ALA A 1 -24.67 -2.31 -14.89
CA ALA A 1 -25.24 -1.33 -13.95
C ALA A 1 -24.42 -1.17 -12.66
N ALA A 2 -24.08 -2.25 -11.94
CA ALA A 2 -23.40 -2.17 -10.63
C ALA A 2 -22.03 -1.45 -10.62
N VAL A 3 -21.20 -1.59 -11.67
CA VAL A 3 -19.87 -0.94 -11.73
C VAL A 3 -19.97 0.59 -11.87
N LEU A 4 -20.89 1.08 -12.70
CA LEU A 4 -21.12 2.52 -12.90
C LEU A 4 -21.61 3.17 -11.60
N SER A 5 -22.58 2.53 -10.93
CA SER A 5 -23.08 2.99 -9.63
C SER A 5 -21.97 3.08 -8.58
N ARG A 6 -21.01 2.16 -8.57
CA ARG A 6 -19.88 2.18 -7.65
C ARG A 6 -18.85 3.27 -7.99
N ALA A 7 -18.72 3.63 -9.27
CA ALA A 7 -17.88 4.76 -9.69
C ALA A 7 -18.51 6.10 -9.26
N GLU A 8 -19.83 6.25 -9.42
CA GLU A 8 -20.58 7.45 -9.04
C GLU A 8 -20.61 7.68 -7.52
N GLN A 9 -20.74 6.59 -6.73
CA GLN A 9 -20.76 6.65 -5.26
C GLN A 9 -19.38 6.87 -4.63
N GLY A 10 -18.32 6.83 -5.44
CA GLY A 10 -16.94 6.90 -4.97
C GLY A 10 -16.42 5.58 -4.38
N MET A 11 -15.10 5.38 -4.50
CA MET A 11 -14.44 4.25 -3.86
C MET A 11 -14.33 4.48 -2.35
N ARG A 12 -14.73 3.48 -1.57
CA ARG A 12 -14.62 3.50 -0.10
C ARG A 12 -13.29 2.95 0.43
N ARG A 13 -12.61 2.15 -0.39
CA ARG A 13 -11.30 1.57 -0.10
C ARG A 13 -10.44 1.65 -1.35
N LYS A 14 -9.17 1.98 -1.20
CA LYS A 14 -8.19 2.06 -2.29
C LYS A 14 -7.06 1.08 -2.02
N LEU A 15 -6.63 0.39 -3.07
CA LEU A 15 -5.46 -0.49 -3.00
C LEU A 15 -4.20 0.38 -3.01
N LEU A 16 -3.30 0.16 -2.06
CA LEU A 16 -2.01 0.79 -1.95
C LEU A 16 -0.89 -0.25 -2.02
N GLN A 17 0.27 0.19 -2.48
CA GLN A 17 1.54 -0.52 -2.34
C GLN A 17 2.29 0.05 -1.16
N PHE A 18 2.89 -0.80 -0.35
CA PHE A 18 3.72 -0.45 0.79
C PHE A 18 5.10 -1.04 0.58
N ARG A 19 6.14 -0.22 0.66
CA ARG A 19 7.53 -0.69 0.69
C ARG A 19 8.11 -0.40 2.04
N LEU A 20 8.62 -1.42 2.72
CA LEU A 20 9.35 -1.22 3.97
C LEU A 20 10.63 -0.43 3.71
N ASN A 21 10.92 0.53 4.59
CA ASN A 21 12.14 1.32 4.52
C ASN A 21 13.35 0.52 5.00
N ASP A 22 13.14 -0.45 5.88
CA ASP A 22 14.12 -1.45 6.30
C ASP A 22 14.13 -2.64 5.31
N PRO A 23 15.27 -2.98 4.70
CA PRO A 23 15.36 -4.11 3.77
C PRO A 23 15.44 -5.49 4.44
N ALA A 24 15.73 -5.56 5.75
CA ALA A 24 15.90 -6.83 6.46
C ALA A 24 14.60 -7.64 6.66
N PRO A 25 13.47 -7.06 7.08
CA PRO A 25 12.23 -7.82 7.29
C PRO A 25 11.65 -8.37 5.98
N THR A 26 11.00 -9.54 6.10
CA THR A 26 10.21 -10.13 5.01
C THR A 26 8.72 -10.02 5.33
N LEU A 27 7.93 -9.77 4.28
CA LEU A 27 6.49 -9.54 4.35
C LEU A 27 5.82 -10.53 3.40
N PHE A 28 4.78 -11.22 3.86
CA PHE A 28 4.12 -12.32 3.14
C PHE A 28 2.62 -12.08 2.96
N HIS A 29 1.86 -12.08 4.06
CA HIS A 29 0.40 -11.90 4.05
C HIS A 29 -0.16 -11.83 5.48
N ASN A 30 -1.24 -11.06 5.65
CA ASN A 30 -1.98 -10.82 6.89
C ASN A 30 -1.23 -10.00 7.95
N GLU A 31 -0.13 -9.35 7.59
CA GLU A 31 0.51 -8.35 8.46
C GLU A 31 -0.38 -7.12 8.62
N ALA A 32 -0.43 -6.53 9.81
CA ALA A 32 -1.30 -5.38 10.07
C ALA A 32 -0.74 -4.12 9.41
N ILE A 33 -1.60 -3.41 8.67
CA ILE A 33 -1.31 -2.08 8.15
C ILE A 33 -1.68 -1.09 9.25
N VAL A 34 -0.69 -0.36 9.73
CA VAL A 34 -0.83 0.69 10.72
C VAL A 34 -0.70 2.04 10.02
N ARG A 35 -1.69 2.90 10.21
CA ARG A 35 -1.69 4.28 9.72
C ARG A 35 -1.83 5.23 10.90
N ASP A 36 -0.89 6.15 11.03
CA ASP A 36 -0.86 7.14 12.12
C ASP A 36 -1.04 6.51 13.51
N GLY A 37 -0.44 5.33 13.70
CA GLY A 37 -0.47 4.57 14.96
C GLY A 37 -1.67 3.63 15.15
N VAL A 38 -2.66 3.65 14.26
CA VAL A 38 -3.88 2.83 14.34
C VAL A 38 -3.87 1.73 13.28
N ILE A 39 -4.24 0.50 13.64
CA ILE A 39 -4.42 -0.59 12.67
C ILE A 39 -5.65 -0.29 11.81
N VAL A 40 -5.47 -0.21 10.49
CA VAL A 40 -6.53 0.15 9.54
C VAL A 40 -7.01 -1.01 8.68
N ASP A 41 -6.13 -1.94 8.34
CA ASP A 41 -6.45 -3.17 7.59
C ASP A 41 -5.24 -4.12 7.65
N GLN A 42 -5.18 -5.11 6.78
CA GLN A 42 -4.06 -6.04 6.64
C GLN A 42 -3.49 -6.09 5.22
N ILE A 43 -2.24 -6.53 5.12
CA ILE A 43 -1.60 -6.88 3.86
C ILE A 43 -2.31 -8.08 3.23
N THR A 44 -2.71 -7.94 1.97
CA THR A 44 -3.31 -9.02 1.18
C THR A 44 -2.26 -9.82 0.41
N SER A 45 -1.13 -9.21 0.06
CA SER A 45 -0.05 -9.89 -0.67
C SER A 45 1.29 -9.26 -0.36
N GLY A 46 2.32 -10.08 -0.21
CA GLY A 46 3.64 -9.67 0.20
C GLY A 46 4.76 -10.43 -0.51
N ASN A 47 5.83 -9.73 -0.86
CA ASN A 47 7.06 -10.34 -1.37
C ASN A 47 8.25 -9.38 -1.24
N TYR A 48 9.45 -9.82 -1.61
CA TYR A 48 10.62 -8.97 -1.72
C TYR A 48 10.74 -8.34 -3.11
N GLY A 49 10.67 -7.01 -3.19
CA GLY A 49 10.87 -6.26 -4.42
C GLY A 49 12.35 -6.04 -4.69
N HIS A 50 13.04 -6.98 -5.33
CA HIS A 50 14.48 -6.87 -5.58
C HIS A 50 14.88 -5.59 -6.33
N ALA A 51 14.07 -5.15 -7.30
CA ALA A 51 14.31 -3.90 -8.03
C ALA A 51 14.11 -2.64 -7.17
N LEU A 52 13.37 -2.76 -6.06
CA LEU A 52 13.01 -1.67 -5.14
C LEU A 52 13.80 -1.70 -3.83
N GLY A 53 14.55 -2.78 -3.58
CA GLY A 53 15.47 -2.95 -2.46
C GLY A 53 14.80 -3.19 -1.11
N GLY A 54 13.58 -3.74 -1.07
CA GLY A 54 12.90 -4.00 0.20
C GLY A 54 11.64 -4.83 0.04
N ALA A 55 11.04 -5.22 1.16
CA ALA A 55 9.78 -5.94 1.16
C ALA A 55 8.63 -5.04 0.70
N ILE A 56 7.78 -5.58 -0.16
CA ILE A 56 6.63 -4.94 -0.78
C ILE A 56 5.37 -5.66 -0.35
N GLY A 57 4.41 -4.88 0.17
CA GLY A 57 3.08 -5.33 0.49
C GLY A 57 2.02 -4.63 -0.35
N LEU A 58 0.93 -5.32 -0.62
CA LEU A 58 -0.32 -4.76 -1.16
C LEU A 58 -1.39 -4.83 -0.09
N GLY A 59 -2.20 -3.79 0.02
CA GLY A 59 -3.32 -3.79 0.95
C GLY A 59 -4.31 -2.66 0.67
N TYR A 60 -5.53 -2.83 1.16
CA TYR A 60 -6.57 -1.82 1.02
C TYR A 60 -6.57 -0.88 2.22
N VAL A 61 -6.74 0.41 1.97
CA VAL A 61 -6.94 1.42 3.01
C VAL A 61 -8.25 2.14 2.75
N SER A 62 -8.99 2.44 3.82
CA SER A 62 -10.19 3.27 3.74
C SER A 62 -9.86 4.63 3.15
N CYS A 63 -10.59 5.04 2.13
CA CYS A 63 -10.46 6.34 1.48
C CYS A 63 -11.77 7.13 1.50
N LEU A 64 -12.69 6.74 2.38
CA LEU A 64 -13.93 7.51 2.58
C LEU A 64 -13.56 8.92 3.05
N ASP A 65 -14.03 9.93 2.32
CA ASP A 65 -13.78 11.35 2.58
C ASP A 65 -12.31 11.76 2.58
N GLN A 66 -11.44 11.00 1.90
CA GLN A 66 -10.01 11.29 1.82
C GLN A 66 -9.52 11.37 0.37
N SER A 67 -8.71 12.38 0.10
CA SER A 67 -8.01 12.52 -1.17
C SER A 67 -6.77 11.63 -1.24
N ASP A 68 -6.23 11.47 -2.45
CA ASP A 68 -4.99 10.74 -2.68
C ASP A 68 -3.81 11.40 -1.95
N ALA A 69 -3.84 12.72 -1.80
CA ALA A 69 -2.85 13.46 -1.02
C ALA A 69 -2.96 13.15 0.48
N ASP A 70 -4.18 13.04 1.02
CA ASP A 70 -4.39 12.69 2.44
C ASP A 70 -3.90 11.28 2.74
N LEU A 71 -4.18 10.34 1.83
CA LEU A 71 -3.69 8.97 1.93
C LEU A 71 -2.16 8.92 1.91
N LEU A 72 -1.51 9.59 0.96
CA LEU A 72 -0.05 9.56 0.80
C LEU A 72 0.71 10.41 1.83
N GLY A 73 0.05 11.40 2.44
CA GLY A 73 0.63 12.27 3.48
C GLY A 73 0.65 11.63 4.88
N SER A 74 0.03 10.47 5.06
CA SER A 74 -0.01 9.77 6.35
C SER A 74 1.23 8.93 6.61
N ARG A 75 1.52 8.65 7.88
CA ARG A 75 2.61 7.74 8.25
C ARG A 75 2.10 6.30 8.27
N TYR A 76 2.76 5.43 7.50
CA TYR A 76 2.45 4.00 7.47
C TYR A 76 3.54 3.18 8.13
N GLU A 77 3.09 2.17 8.87
CA GLU A 77 3.93 1.13 9.42
C GLU A 77 3.26 -0.22 9.13
N ILE A 78 4.08 -1.27 8.95
CA ILE A 78 3.58 -2.64 8.90
C ILE A 78 4.05 -3.36 10.16
N GLU A 79 3.11 -4.00 10.85
CA GLU A 79 3.43 -4.81 12.02
C GLU A 79 3.77 -6.24 11.61
N ILE A 80 5.03 -6.62 11.81
CA ILE A 80 5.58 -7.92 11.44
C ILE A 80 6.12 -8.57 12.71
N ALA A 81 5.55 -9.72 13.09
CA ALA A 81 5.93 -10.47 14.29
C ALA A 81 6.01 -9.59 15.57
N GLY A 82 5.04 -8.69 15.75
CA GLY A 82 4.95 -7.79 16.91
C GLY A 82 5.90 -6.59 16.90
N LYS A 83 6.58 -6.33 15.77
CA LYS A 83 7.43 -5.14 15.57
C LYS A 83 6.88 -4.29 14.44
N ARG A 84 6.92 -2.96 14.61
CA ARG A 84 6.48 -2.00 13.59
C ARG A 84 7.65 -1.57 12.72
N PHE A 85 7.45 -1.63 11.42
CA PHE A 85 8.43 -1.20 10.41
C PHE A 85 7.81 -0.10 9.56
N GLU A 86 8.49 1.04 9.45
CA GLU A 86 8.01 2.14 8.61
C GLU A 86 7.96 1.73 7.14
N ALA A 87 6.89 2.14 6.47
CA ALA A 87 6.63 1.83 5.08
C ALA A 87 6.30 3.09 4.28
N THR A 88 6.88 3.19 3.09
CA THR A 88 6.48 4.18 2.08
C THR A 88 5.25 3.65 1.34
N ALA A 89 4.16 4.42 1.31
CA ALA A 89 2.95 4.08 0.56
C ALA A 89 2.97 4.65 -0.87
N SER A 90 2.36 3.95 -1.82
CA SER A 90 2.16 4.42 -3.20
C SER A 90 0.83 3.96 -3.77
N ILE A 91 0.16 4.83 -4.51
CA ILE A 91 -1.04 4.52 -5.30
C ILE A 91 -0.66 3.99 -6.69
N ALA A 92 0.43 4.53 -7.25
CA ALA A 92 0.97 4.10 -8.54
C ALA A 92 1.95 2.93 -8.36
N PRO A 93 2.23 2.15 -9.43
CA PRO A 93 3.34 1.21 -9.44
C PRO A 93 4.65 1.86 -8.98
N MET A 94 5.30 1.27 -7.98
CA MET A 94 6.58 1.78 -7.49
C MET A 94 7.73 1.59 -8.50
N TYR A 95 7.57 0.65 -9.43
CA TYR A 95 8.53 0.38 -10.49
C TYR A 95 7.93 0.70 -11.87
N ASP A 96 8.67 1.46 -12.67
CA ASP A 96 8.28 1.96 -14.00
C ASP A 96 6.82 2.48 -14.08
N PRO A 97 6.45 3.49 -13.27
CA PRO A 97 5.06 4.00 -13.21
C PRO A 97 4.53 4.52 -14.54
N LYS A 98 5.43 4.90 -15.46
CA LYS A 98 5.09 5.42 -16.80
C LYS A 98 5.16 4.35 -17.90
N SER A 99 5.48 3.11 -17.55
CA SER A 99 5.62 1.99 -18.50
C SER A 99 6.60 2.28 -19.65
N THR A 100 7.61 3.11 -19.39
CA THR A 100 8.57 3.55 -20.43
C THR A 100 9.45 2.41 -20.92
N ARG A 101 9.68 1.38 -20.10
CA ARG A 101 10.53 0.24 -20.48
C ARG A 101 9.83 -0.74 -21.43
N ILE A 102 8.50 -0.80 -21.35
CA ILE A 102 7.69 -1.72 -22.18
C ILE A 102 7.26 -1.06 -23.48
N ARG A 103 7.06 0.28 -23.47
CA ARG A 103 6.58 1.04 -24.63
C ARG A 103 7.68 1.44 -25.63
N ALA A 104 8.94 1.23 -25.28
CA ALA A 104 10.09 1.55 -26.12
C ALA A 104 10.30 0.53 -27.24
#